data_AF-A0A1I6QAH2-F1
#
_entry.id   AF-A0A1I6QAH2-F1
#
_cell.length_a   1.000
_cell.length_b   1.000
_cell.length_c   1.000
_cell.angle_alpha   90.00
_cell.angle_beta   90.00
_cell.angle_gamma   90.00
#
_symmetry.space_group_name_H-M   'P 1'
#
loop_
_entity.id
_entity.type
_entity.pdbx_description
1 polymer ?
#
loop_
_entity_poly.entity_id
_entity_poly.type
_entity_poly.pdbx_seq_one_letter_code
_entity_poly.pdbx_strand_id
1 'polypeptide(L)'
;MPRSHPNSVTIPVGVVVRRTPGVTRWAKYAWTVTDILPGAAPADWKVLRSEGDVTEYHAATLPLTLYVPDAEAYAHELQARIPSIYTVLRPNAESGGVPWSVALVTASPYEAQDYCDSAEELVEKLPMPHGLHALIVEFVDKHYEEEAFVKRRRKNARVDQTDDGIGDARIRQTTDVYRAPRRREVAN
;
A
#
# COMPACT_ATOMS: atom_id res chain seq x y z
N MET A 1 -15.81 2.50 -16.83
CA MET A 1 -15.23 1.22 -17.28
C MET A 1 -14.33 0.71 -16.16
N PRO A 2 -14.39 -0.58 -15.78
CA PRO A 2 -13.41 -1.13 -14.84
C PRO A 2 -12.01 -0.97 -15.45
N ARG A 3 -11.03 -0.52 -14.65
CA ARG A 3 -9.63 -0.47 -15.07
C ARG A 3 -9.19 -1.91 -15.36
N SER A 4 -8.83 -2.18 -16.61
CA SER A 4 -8.23 -3.47 -16.99
C SER A 4 -6.75 -3.42 -16.64
N HIS A 5 -6.29 -4.34 -15.80
CA HIS A 5 -4.88 -4.49 -15.48
C HIS A 5 -4.32 -5.66 -16.31
N PRO A 6 -3.67 -5.40 -17.46
CA PRO A 6 -3.12 -6.48 -18.27
C PRO A 6 -2.07 -7.26 -17.47
N ASN A 7 -2.10 -8.58 -17.58
CA ASN A 7 -1.18 -9.50 -16.89
C ASN A 7 -1.27 -9.51 -15.36
N SER A 8 -2.30 -8.92 -14.74
CA SER A 8 -2.53 -9.10 -13.31
C SER A 8 -2.94 -10.55 -13.02
N VAL A 9 -2.49 -11.08 -11.88
CA VAL A 9 -2.88 -12.41 -11.40
C VAL A 9 -3.70 -12.23 -10.14
N THR A 10 -4.89 -12.83 -10.09
CA THR A 10 -5.79 -12.76 -8.93
C THR A 10 -6.11 -14.15 -8.41
N ILE A 11 -6.04 -14.32 -7.10
CA ILE A 11 -6.51 -15.52 -6.41
C ILE A 11 -7.34 -15.14 -5.18
N PRO A 12 -8.39 -15.91 -4.84
CA PRO A 12 -9.12 -15.69 -3.59
C PRO A 12 -8.28 -16.18 -2.42
N VAL A 13 -8.27 -15.40 -1.34
CA VAL A 13 -7.50 -15.68 -0.13
C VAL A 13 -8.39 -15.48 1.08
N GLY A 14 -8.59 -16.57 1.83
CA GLY A 14 -9.31 -16.55 3.10
C GLY A 14 -8.43 -16.06 4.25
N VAL A 15 -9.01 -15.27 5.14
CA VAL A 15 -8.32 -14.73 6.33
C VAL A 15 -8.87 -15.38 7.59
N VAL A 16 -8.00 -15.99 8.39
CA VAL A 16 -8.37 -16.61 9.66
C VAL A 16 -8.03 -15.70 10.81
N VAL A 17 -9.06 -15.28 11.55
CA VAL A 17 -8.94 -14.41 12.72
C VAL A 17 -9.24 -15.22 13.97
N ARG A 18 -8.37 -15.10 14.97
CA ARG A 18 -8.54 -15.72 16.28
C ARG A 18 -9.02 -14.68 17.28
N ARG A 19 -10.03 -15.05 18.05
CA ARG A 19 -10.49 -14.35 19.24
C ARG A 19 -10.04 -15.10 20.49
N THR A 20 -9.35 -14.41 21.39
CA THR A 20 -8.94 -14.94 22.70
C THR A 20 -9.45 -14.03 23.83
N PRO A 21 -9.46 -14.48 25.10
CA PRO A 21 -9.70 -13.61 26.24
C PRO A 21 -8.71 -12.45 26.25
N GLY A 22 -9.21 -11.24 26.47
CA GLY A 22 -8.34 -10.08 26.62
C GLY A 22 -7.51 -10.15 27.90
N VAL A 23 -6.29 -9.62 27.83
CA VAL A 23 -5.35 -9.62 28.96
C VAL A 23 -5.48 -8.38 29.85
N THR A 24 -6.43 -7.49 29.55
CA THR A 24 -6.66 -6.25 30.31
C THR A 24 -8.12 -6.09 30.71
N ARG A 25 -8.39 -5.26 31.72
CA ARG A 25 -9.77 -4.96 32.17
C ARG A 25 -10.61 -4.18 31.15
N TRP A 26 -9.97 -3.59 30.13
CA TRP A 26 -10.62 -2.68 29.18
C TRP A 26 -11.03 -3.37 27.89
N ALA A 27 -10.32 -4.44 27.50
CA ALA A 27 -10.63 -5.23 26.32
C ALA A 27 -11.06 -6.63 26.76
N LYS A 28 -12.34 -6.97 26.55
CA LYS A 28 -12.86 -8.31 26.87
C LYS A 28 -12.21 -9.41 26.01
N TYR A 29 -11.88 -9.07 24.76
CA TYR A 29 -11.30 -10.00 23.79
C TYR A 29 -10.06 -9.37 23.14
N ALA A 30 -9.09 -10.22 22.82
CA ALA A 30 -8.00 -9.89 21.90
C ALA A 30 -8.25 -10.57 20.56
N TRP A 31 -7.89 -9.89 19.48
CA TRP A 31 -8.11 -10.33 18.10
C TRP A 31 -6.76 -10.33 17.38
N THR A 32 -6.44 -11.43 16.71
CA THR A 32 -5.22 -11.55 15.91
C THR A 32 -5.52 -12.31 14.64
N VAL A 33 -4.85 -11.95 13.55
CA VAL A 33 -4.87 -12.78 12.34
C VAL A 33 -3.86 -13.91 12.54
N THR A 34 -4.26 -15.14 12.22
CA THR A 34 -3.47 -16.33 12.57
C THR A 34 -3.12 -17.21 11.39
N ASP A 35 -3.91 -17.17 10.32
CA ASP A 35 -3.67 -17.98 9.15
C ASP A 35 -4.29 -17.35 7.89
N ILE A 36 -3.79 -17.80 6.74
CA ILE A 36 -4.21 -17.39 5.40
C ILE A 36 -4.48 -18.63 4.57
N LEU A 37 -5.63 -18.67 3.90
CA LEU A 37 -6.14 -19.83 3.16
C LEU A 37 -6.21 -19.51 1.65
N PRO A 38 -5.19 -19.86 0.85
CA PRO A 38 -5.22 -19.66 -0.60
C PRO A 38 -6.30 -20.52 -1.25
N GLY A 39 -7.08 -19.96 -2.16
CA GLY A 39 -8.15 -20.68 -2.86
C GLY A 39 -9.41 -20.91 -2.03
N ALA A 40 -9.56 -20.24 -0.88
CA ALA A 40 -10.70 -20.45 0.00
C ALA A 40 -12.03 -20.00 -0.64
N ALA A 41 -13.11 -20.72 -0.32
CA ALA A 41 -14.46 -20.30 -0.67
C ALA A 41 -14.90 -19.09 0.17
N PRO A 42 -15.79 -18.22 -0.32
CA PRO A 42 -16.27 -17.06 0.43
C PRO A 42 -16.78 -17.43 1.83
N ALA A 43 -16.46 -16.58 2.80
CA ALA A 43 -16.96 -16.68 4.16
C ALA A 43 -17.25 -15.30 4.73
N ASP A 44 -18.13 -15.29 5.73
CA ASP A 44 -18.43 -14.14 6.56
C ASP A 44 -18.42 -14.64 8.02
N TRP A 45 -17.32 -14.37 8.72
CA TRP A 45 -17.09 -14.73 10.12
C TRP A 45 -17.52 -16.15 10.51
N LYS A 46 -17.24 -17.13 9.62
CA LYS A 46 -17.59 -18.53 9.85
C LYS A 46 -16.67 -19.13 10.90
N VAL A 47 -17.22 -19.68 11.98
CA VAL A 47 -16.43 -20.42 12.98
C VAL A 47 -15.76 -21.63 12.33
N LEU A 48 -14.43 -21.73 12.46
CA LEU A 48 -13.63 -22.87 12.04
C LEU A 48 -13.39 -23.84 13.20
N ARG A 49 -13.06 -23.28 14.37
CA ARG A 49 -12.76 -24.03 15.59
C ARG A 49 -13.13 -23.21 16.81
N SER A 50 -13.60 -23.89 17.85
CA SER A 50 -13.76 -23.28 19.19
C SER A 50 -13.23 -24.25 20.23
N GLU A 51 -12.37 -23.77 21.12
CA GLU A 51 -11.79 -24.54 22.21
C GLU A 51 -11.63 -23.65 23.45
N GLY A 52 -12.37 -23.99 24.51
CA GLY A 52 -12.48 -23.12 25.67
C GLY A 52 -12.96 -21.72 25.28
N ASP A 53 -12.21 -20.70 25.71
CA ASP A 53 -12.50 -19.29 25.40
C ASP A 53 -11.82 -18.78 24.10
N VAL A 54 -11.21 -19.69 23.32
CA VAL A 54 -10.57 -19.37 22.04
C VAL A 54 -11.49 -19.78 20.89
N THR A 55 -11.71 -18.86 19.96
CA THR A 55 -12.48 -19.14 18.74
C THR A 55 -11.71 -18.65 17.52
N GLU A 56 -11.59 -19.50 16.50
CA GLU A 56 -11.02 -19.16 15.21
C GLU A 56 -12.13 -19.04 14.17
N TYR A 57 -12.06 -17.98 13.39
CA TYR A 57 -13.05 -17.63 12.37
C TYR A 57 -12.37 -17.53 11.02
N HIS A 58 -13.00 -18.07 9.98
CA HIS A 58 -12.76 -17.60 8.62
C HIS A 58 -13.53 -16.29 8.48
N ALA A 59 -12.82 -15.18 8.68
CA ALA A 59 -13.42 -13.86 8.80
C ALA A 59 -13.97 -13.36 7.46
N ALA A 60 -13.16 -13.46 6.40
CA ALA A 60 -13.55 -13.10 5.05
C ALA A 60 -12.64 -13.78 4.02
N THR A 61 -13.10 -13.81 2.77
CA THR A 61 -12.27 -14.14 1.61
C THR A 61 -12.16 -12.93 0.71
N LEU A 62 -10.94 -12.46 0.47
CA LEU A 62 -10.67 -11.31 -0.39
C LEU A 62 -9.83 -11.74 -1.60
N PRO A 63 -9.92 -11.02 -2.74
CA PRO A 63 -8.98 -11.22 -3.83
C PRO A 63 -7.60 -10.67 -3.45
N LEU A 64 -6.57 -11.51 -3.50
CA LEU A 64 -5.18 -11.06 -3.58
C LEU A 64 -4.85 -10.88 -5.07
N THR A 65 -4.64 -9.63 -5.49
CA THR A 65 -4.28 -9.32 -6.88
C THR A 65 -2.85 -8.82 -6.95
N LEU A 66 -2.04 -9.47 -7.78
CA LEU A 66 -0.69 -9.05 -8.10
C LEU A 66 -0.72 -8.17 -9.35
N TYR A 67 -0.12 -6.99 -9.27
CA TYR A 67 -0.03 -6.03 -10.36
C TYR A 67 1.41 -5.89 -10.84
N VAL A 68 1.61 -5.79 -12.16
CA VAL A 68 2.95 -5.63 -12.75
C VAL A 68 3.68 -4.39 -12.22
N PRO A 69 3.05 -3.21 -12.05
CA PRO A 69 3.72 -2.04 -11.48
C PRO A 69 4.24 -2.23 -10.05
N ASP A 70 3.69 -3.19 -9.30
CA ASP A 70 4.06 -3.46 -7.91
C ASP A 70 5.09 -4.60 -7.79
N ALA A 71 5.60 -5.12 -8.91
CA ALA A 71 6.50 -6.27 -8.93
C ALA A 71 7.78 -6.05 -8.11
N GLU A 72 8.30 -4.81 -8.06
CA GLU A 72 9.42 -4.44 -7.20
C GLU A 72 9.11 -4.65 -5.71
N ALA A 73 7.90 -4.28 -5.27
CA ALA A 73 7.48 -4.44 -3.89
C ALA A 73 7.43 -5.91 -3.48
N TYR A 74 6.93 -6.76 -4.37
CA TYR A 74 6.90 -8.21 -4.16
C TYR A 74 8.31 -8.82 -4.13
N ALA A 75 9.19 -8.38 -5.05
CA ALA A 75 10.59 -8.80 -5.06
C ALA A 75 11.31 -8.43 -3.76
N HIS A 76 11.03 -7.23 -3.22
CA HIS A 76 11.57 -6.80 -1.93
C HIS A 76 11.05 -7.66 -0.76
N GLU A 77 9.76 -8.02 -0.72
CA GLU A 77 9.24 -8.92 0.34
C GLU A 77 9.87 -10.32 0.27
N LEU A 78 10.11 -10.86 -0.92
CA LEU A 78 10.75 -12.17 -1.10
C LEU A 78 12.20 -12.21 -0.58
N GLN A 79 12.86 -11.07 -0.40
CA GLN A 79 14.20 -10.98 0.20
C GLN A 79 14.15 -11.00 1.74
N ALA A 80 12.97 -10.86 2.35
CA ALA A 80 12.83 -10.94 3.79
C ALA A 80 13.19 -12.34 4.29
N ARG A 81 13.68 -12.44 5.54
CA ARG A 81 13.98 -13.75 6.17
C ARG A 81 12.76 -14.67 6.20
N ILE A 82 11.58 -14.08 6.37
CA ILE A 82 10.29 -14.77 6.37
C ILE A 82 9.37 -13.95 5.45
N PRO A 83 9.31 -14.27 4.14
CA PRO A 83 8.38 -13.62 3.23
C PRO A 83 6.96 -13.82 3.73
N SER A 84 6.18 -12.74 3.74
CA SER A 84 4.86 -12.71 4.39
C SER A 84 3.79 -12.04 3.54
N ILE A 85 2.53 -12.42 3.78
CA ILE A 85 1.35 -11.68 3.35
C ILE A 85 0.93 -10.74 4.48
N TYR A 86 0.40 -9.60 4.08
CA TYR A 86 -0.14 -8.60 4.98
C TYR A 86 -1.66 -8.58 4.89
N THR A 87 -2.31 -8.48 6.04
CA THR A 87 -3.76 -8.33 6.11
C THR A 87 -4.11 -7.11 6.95
N VAL A 88 -5.06 -6.32 6.47
CA VAL A 88 -5.54 -5.13 7.16
C VAL A 88 -6.95 -5.39 7.65
N LEU A 89 -7.15 -5.25 8.96
CA LEU A 89 -8.45 -5.29 9.61
C LEU A 89 -8.86 -3.87 9.97
N ARG A 90 -10.09 -3.51 9.62
CA ARG A 90 -10.69 -2.22 9.95
C ARG A 90 -11.77 -2.39 11.02
N PRO A 91 -11.88 -1.47 11.99
CA PRO A 91 -12.99 -1.48 12.93
C PRO A 91 -14.34 -1.42 12.19
N ASN A 92 -15.26 -2.28 12.59
CA ASN A 92 -16.63 -2.28 12.10
C ASN A 92 -17.57 -1.98 13.26
N ALA A 93 -18.08 -0.74 13.31
CA ALA A 93 -18.96 -0.28 14.39
C ALA A 93 -20.41 -0.79 14.25
N GLU A 94 -20.79 -1.31 13.08
CA GLU A 94 -22.17 -1.72 12.78
C GLU A 94 -22.41 -3.21 13.09
N SER A 95 -21.37 -3.98 13.36
CA SER A 95 -21.47 -5.41 13.62
C SER A 95 -21.84 -5.69 15.09
N GLY A 96 -23.02 -6.28 15.29
CA GLY A 96 -23.56 -6.65 16.61
C GLY A 96 -22.85 -7.81 17.33
N GLY A 97 -21.53 -7.98 17.17
CA GLY A 97 -20.77 -9.02 17.87
C GLY A 97 -19.32 -9.23 17.45
N VAL A 98 -18.91 -8.81 16.24
CA VAL A 98 -17.53 -8.96 15.76
C VAL A 98 -16.97 -7.62 15.28
N PRO A 99 -16.05 -6.96 16.00
CA PRO A 99 -15.74 -5.55 15.80
C PRO A 99 -14.82 -5.26 14.59
N TRP A 100 -14.59 -6.21 13.70
CA TRP A 100 -13.63 -6.08 12.60
C TRP A 100 -14.24 -6.45 11.25
N SER A 101 -13.74 -5.82 10.20
CA SER A 101 -13.88 -6.26 8.81
C SER A 101 -12.50 -6.39 8.19
N VAL A 102 -12.33 -7.35 7.26
CA VAL A 102 -11.07 -7.49 6.53
C VAL A 102 -11.10 -6.51 5.36
N ALA A 103 -10.21 -5.53 5.38
CA ALA A 103 -10.16 -4.45 4.39
C ALA A 103 -9.25 -4.79 3.20
N LEU A 104 -8.11 -5.45 3.46
CA LEU A 104 -7.10 -5.73 2.45
C LEU A 104 -6.35 -7.03 2.76
N VAL A 105 -5.94 -7.73 1.70
CA VAL A 105 -4.92 -8.78 1.70
C VAL A 105 -3.92 -8.43 0.61
N THR A 106 -2.64 -8.24 0.96
CA THR A 106 -1.61 -7.80 0.00
C THR A 106 -0.28 -8.52 0.21
N ALA A 107 0.45 -8.71 -0.88
CA ALA A 107 1.85 -9.16 -0.88
C ALA A 107 2.83 -7.97 -0.92
N SER A 108 2.34 -6.74 -1.10
CA SER A 108 3.18 -5.54 -1.16
C SER A 108 3.46 -5.02 0.25
N PRO A 109 4.72 -4.99 0.70
CA PRO A 109 5.08 -4.38 1.97
C PRO A 109 4.88 -2.86 1.93
N TYR A 110 4.96 -2.24 0.75
CA TYR A 110 4.76 -0.79 0.57
C TYR A 110 3.29 -0.42 0.74
N GLU A 111 2.37 -1.19 0.13
CA GLU A 111 0.92 -0.97 0.32
C GLU A 111 0.52 -1.22 1.77
N ALA A 112 1.06 -2.28 2.40
CA ALA A 112 0.81 -2.56 3.81
C ALA A 112 1.31 -1.42 4.73
N GLN A 113 2.45 -0.81 4.41
CA GLN A 113 3.03 0.27 5.19
C GLN A 113 2.13 1.51 5.22
N ASP A 114 1.45 1.84 4.13
CA ASP A 114 0.53 2.99 4.07
C ASP A 114 -0.61 2.88 5.10
N TYR A 115 -0.98 1.66 5.50
CA TYR A 115 -2.00 1.40 6.51
C TYR A 115 -1.45 1.38 7.95
N CYS A 116 -0.14 1.19 8.14
CA CYS A 116 0.48 1.24 9.46
C CYS A 116 0.45 2.63 10.09
N ASP A 117 0.29 3.69 9.29
CA ASP A 117 0.18 5.07 9.78
C ASP A 117 -1.19 5.38 10.40
N SER A 118 -2.19 4.52 10.18
CA SER A 118 -3.51 4.64 10.80
C SER A 118 -3.52 4.03 12.20
N ALA A 119 -3.96 4.80 13.20
CA ALA A 119 -4.09 4.30 14.57
C ALA A 119 -5.29 3.37 14.79
N GLU A 120 -6.22 3.32 13.84
CA GLU A 120 -7.46 2.54 13.96
C GLU A 120 -7.38 1.16 13.30
N GLU A 121 -6.50 1.01 12.31
CA GLU A 121 -6.40 -0.22 11.53
C GLU A 121 -5.41 -1.20 12.15
N LEU A 122 -5.75 -2.48 12.11
CA LEU A 122 -4.89 -3.56 12.56
C LEU A 122 -4.23 -4.19 11.34
N VAL A 123 -2.93 -3.91 11.17
CA VAL A 123 -2.10 -4.51 10.13
C VAL A 123 -1.35 -5.70 10.70
N GLU A 124 -1.59 -6.89 10.14
CA GLU A 124 -0.97 -8.14 10.57
C GLU A 124 -0.10 -8.72 9.46
N LYS A 125 1.09 -9.20 9.85
CA LYS A 125 2.09 -9.81 8.96
C LYS A 125 2.13 -11.32 9.19
N LEU A 126 1.79 -12.11 8.18
CA LEU A 126 1.70 -13.57 8.27
C LEU A 126 2.67 -14.26 7.30
N PRO A 127 3.46 -15.24 7.74
CA PRO A 127 4.34 -16.01 6.86
C PRO A 127 3.57 -16.55 5.63
N MET A 128 4.14 -16.41 4.43
CA MET A 128 3.51 -16.86 3.20
C MET A 128 3.33 -18.39 3.23
N PRO A 129 2.11 -18.91 3.03
CA PRO A 129 1.91 -20.31 2.70
C PRO A 129 2.68 -20.67 1.42
N HIS A 130 3.20 -21.90 1.35
CA HIS A 130 4.05 -22.35 0.24
C HIS A 130 3.44 -22.09 -1.16
N GLY A 131 2.12 -22.27 -1.30
CA GLY A 131 1.42 -22.00 -2.56
C GLY A 131 1.44 -20.52 -2.97
N LEU A 132 1.28 -19.59 -2.01
CA LEU A 132 1.37 -18.16 -2.29
C LEU A 132 2.79 -17.73 -2.61
N HIS A 133 3.76 -18.25 -1.85
CA HIS A 133 5.16 -17.96 -2.09
C HIS A 133 5.57 -18.35 -3.52
N ALA A 134 5.24 -19.58 -3.94
CA ALA A 134 5.55 -20.05 -5.30
C ALA A 134 4.89 -19.17 -6.38
N LEU A 135 3.61 -18.80 -6.19
CA LEU A 135 2.90 -17.92 -7.12
C LEU A 135 3.56 -16.55 -7.26
N ILE A 136 3.94 -15.95 -6.14
CA ILE A 136 4.53 -14.60 -6.11
C ILE A 136 5.95 -14.64 -6.71
N VAL A 137 6.74 -15.67 -6.42
CA VAL A 137 8.05 -15.88 -7.06
C VAL A 137 7.89 -15.97 -8.58
N GLU A 138 6.99 -16.81 -9.09
CA GLU A 138 6.76 -16.94 -10.53
C GLU A 138 6.29 -15.61 -11.16
N PHE A 139 5.44 -14.86 -10.45
CA PHE A 139 4.99 -13.54 -10.90
C PHE A 139 6.16 -12.55 -10.99
N VAL A 140 7.01 -12.49 -9.96
CA VAL A 140 8.18 -11.63 -9.91
C VAL A 140 9.18 -12.02 -10.99
N ASP A 141 9.54 -13.30 -11.12
CA ASP A 141 10.48 -13.79 -12.14
C ASP A 141 10.04 -13.45 -13.58
N LYS A 142 8.73 -13.37 -13.81
CA LYS A 142 8.15 -13.06 -15.13
C LYS A 142 8.05 -11.56 -15.42
N HIS A 143 7.86 -10.73 -14.40
CA HIS A 143 7.42 -9.34 -14.57
C HIS A 143 8.36 -8.30 -13.97
N TYR A 144 9.24 -8.69 -13.04
CA TYR A 144 10.19 -7.79 -12.43
C TYR A 144 11.50 -7.79 -13.22
N GLU A 145 11.82 -6.64 -13.81
CA GLU A 145 13.14 -6.33 -14.34
C GLU A 145 13.77 -5.26 -13.45
N GLU A 146 15.00 -5.50 -12.98
CA GLU A 146 15.70 -4.52 -12.14
C GLU A 146 16.06 -3.29 -12.99
N GLU A 147 15.29 -2.21 -12.83
CA GLU A 147 15.59 -0.95 -13.48
C GLU A 147 16.80 -0.29 -12.80
N ALA A 148 17.93 -0.23 -13.50
CA ALA A 148 19.09 0.50 -13.01
C ALA A 148 18.71 1.98 -12.81
N PHE A 149 18.75 2.45 -11.56
CA PHE A 149 18.43 3.83 -11.24
C PHE A 149 19.36 4.81 -11.97
N VAL A 150 18.87 5.44 -13.05
CA VAL A 150 19.59 6.50 -13.75
C VAL A 150 19.27 7.83 -13.08
N LYS A 151 20.18 8.29 -12.21
CA LYS A 151 20.10 9.63 -11.64
C LYS A 151 19.95 10.67 -12.76
N ARG A 152 18.80 11.35 -12.83
CA ARG A 152 18.59 12.44 -13.79
C ARG A 152 19.64 13.52 -13.56
N ARG A 153 20.53 13.72 -14.53
CA ARG A 153 21.48 14.83 -14.50
C ARG A 153 20.69 16.13 -14.53
N ARG A 154 20.81 16.95 -13.49
CA ARG A 154 20.24 18.31 -13.46
C ARG A 154 20.73 19.03 -14.72
N LYS A 155 19.81 19.46 -15.59
CA LYS A 155 20.18 20.39 -16.66
C LYS A 155 20.61 21.67 -15.95
N ASN A 156 21.86 22.07 -16.12
CA ASN A 156 22.33 23.36 -15.62
C ASN A 156 21.38 24.42 -16.17
N ALA A 157 20.75 25.20 -15.28
CA ALA A 157 20.06 26.41 -15.70
C ALA A 157 21.10 27.29 -16.39
N ARG A 158 20.77 27.88 -17.54
CA ARG A 158 21.61 28.90 -18.17
C ARG A 158 21.61 30.09 -17.22
N VAL A 159 22.70 30.26 -16.48
CA VAL A 159 22.87 31.36 -15.52
C VAL A 159 23.13 32.69 -16.23
N ASP A 160 23.44 32.65 -17.53
CA ASP A 160 23.63 33.83 -18.39
C ASP A 160 22.33 34.39 -18.98
N GLN A 161 21.18 33.84 -18.57
CA GLN A 161 19.88 34.36 -19.01
C GLN A 161 19.53 35.56 -18.14
N THR A 162 19.72 36.78 -18.67
CA THR A 162 19.18 38.00 -18.07
C THR A 162 17.65 37.92 -18.10
N ASP A 163 17.05 37.68 -16.95
CA ASP A 163 15.60 37.75 -16.75
C ASP A 163 15.21 39.24 -16.70
N ASP A 164 14.80 39.76 -17.85
CA ASP A 164 14.17 41.07 -17.96
C ASP A 164 12.77 40.94 -17.33
N GLY A 165 12.64 41.40 -16.07
CA GLY A 165 11.54 41.02 -15.19
C GLY A 165 10.12 41.12 -15.78
N ILE A 166 9.21 40.30 -15.26
CA ILE A 166 7.84 40.05 -15.75
C ILE A 166 6.88 41.24 -15.45
N GLY A 167 7.40 42.47 -15.31
CA GLY A 167 6.62 43.65 -14.94
C GLY A 167 6.17 44.47 -16.14
N ASP A 168 4.92 44.96 -16.11
CA ASP A 168 4.45 45.97 -17.07
C ASP A 168 5.19 47.29 -16.83
N ALA A 169 5.89 47.78 -17.85
CA ALA A 169 6.72 48.98 -17.80
C ALA A 169 5.97 50.28 -17.45
N ARG A 170 4.64 50.30 -17.50
CA ARG A 170 3.83 51.51 -17.25
C ARG A 170 3.45 51.72 -15.78
N ILE A 171 3.64 50.72 -14.92
CA ILE A 171 3.23 50.78 -13.51
C ILE A 171 4.42 51.20 -12.64
N ARG A 172 4.36 52.39 -12.03
CA ARG A 172 5.35 52.81 -11.03
C ARG A 172 5.14 52.03 -9.73
N GLN A 173 6.07 51.13 -9.40
CA GLN A 173 6.07 50.42 -8.13
C GLN A 173 6.93 51.16 -7.09
N THR A 174 6.44 51.25 -5.85
CA THR A 174 7.06 51.98 -4.73
C THR A 174 8.09 51.17 -3.95
N THR A 175 8.29 49.88 -4.22
CA THR A 175 9.41 49.10 -3.67
C THR A 175 9.80 47.96 -4.63
N ASP A 176 11.11 47.65 -4.66
CA ASP A 176 11.76 46.73 -5.59
C ASP A 176 11.46 45.28 -5.21
N VAL A 177 10.49 44.66 -5.90
CA VAL A 177 10.29 43.20 -5.81
C VAL A 177 10.43 42.52 -7.16
N TYR A 178 10.26 43.21 -8.30
CA TYR A 178 10.67 42.71 -9.62
C TYR A 178 11.05 43.87 -10.54
N ARG A 179 12.35 44.02 -10.82
CA ARG A 179 12.90 45.03 -11.73
C ARG A 179 12.31 44.88 -13.14
N ALA A 180 11.76 45.96 -13.71
CA ALA A 180 11.23 45.97 -15.07
C ALA A 180 12.33 45.92 -16.15
N PRO A 181 12.05 45.35 -17.35
CA PRO A 181 13.00 45.25 -18.47
C PRO A 181 13.50 46.63 -18.89
N ARG A 182 14.81 46.75 -19.20
CA ARG A 182 15.31 47.99 -19.81
C ARG A 182 14.96 48.02 -21.29
N ARG A 183 14.40 49.14 -21.74
CA ARG A 183 14.08 49.36 -23.15
C ARG A 183 15.38 49.31 -23.96
N ARG A 184 15.46 48.38 -24.90
CA ARG A 184 16.61 48.21 -25.79
C ARG A 184 16.65 49.39 -26.76
N GLU A 185 17.67 50.25 -26.65
CA GLU A 185 17.94 51.26 -27.69
C GLU A 185 18.61 50.57 -28.87
N VAL A 186 17.95 50.66 -30.03
CA VAL A 186 18.52 50.28 -31.32
C VAL A 186 19.34 51.46 -31.83
N ALA A 187 20.65 51.26 -31.94
CA ALA A 187 21.54 52.19 -32.63
C ALA A 187 21.31 52.06 -34.14
N ASN A 188 21.12 53.21 -34.82
CA ASN A 188 21.13 53.32 -36.27
C ASN A 188 22.57 53.28 -36.81
#